data_AF-A0A1F2PEV5-F1
#
_entry.id   AF-A0A1F2PEV5-F1
#
_cell.length_a   1.000
_cell.length_b   1.000
_cell.length_c   1.000
_cell.angle_alpha   90.00
_cell.angle_beta   90.00
_cell.angle_gamma   90.00
#
_symmetry.space_group_name_H-M   'P 1'
#
loop_
_entity.id
_entity.type
_entity.pdbx_description
1 polymer ?
#
loop_
_entity_poly.entity_id
_entity_poly.type
_entity_poly.pdbx_seq_one_letter_code
_entity_poly.pdbx_strand_id
1 'polypeptide(L)'
;MKTETKINLYNNLFNSIIFGVAFTIIGGLITTGTVDWNSFPISALVGVLAGFVIGLIIPIGKIGAAAASKVSKPGTFLFSLVMNAVLLILMLLFMCPVLTIFMGSVLMGAPISAVLPNSYALFIPFFFIGLILLTILGGFVMKLSMKCAGMPAETNQEVA
;
A
#
# COMPACT_ATOMS: atom_id res chain seq x y z
N MET A 1 11.27 -8.78 -20.94
CA MET A 1 11.09 -8.38 -19.53
C MET A 1 11.31 -9.59 -18.64
N LYS A 2 12.21 -9.54 -17.65
CA LYS A 2 12.49 -10.66 -16.74
C LYS A 2 11.23 -11.00 -15.93
N THR A 3 11.01 -12.28 -15.64
CA THR A 3 9.78 -12.76 -15.00
C THR A 3 9.59 -12.16 -13.59
N GLU A 4 10.69 -11.96 -12.85
CA GLU A 4 10.69 -11.26 -11.56
C GLU A 4 10.16 -9.82 -11.67
N THR A 5 10.51 -9.11 -12.75
CA THR A 5 10.04 -7.74 -12.99
C THR A 5 8.54 -7.72 -13.27
N LYS A 6 8.01 -8.74 -13.96
CA LYS A 6 6.56 -8.87 -14.21
C LYS A 6 5.80 -9.11 -12.92
N ILE A 7 6.27 -10.01 -12.06
CA ILE A 7 5.64 -10.28 -10.76
C ILE A 7 5.64 -9.03 -9.89
N ASN A 8 6.77 -8.35 -9.77
CA ASN A 8 6.85 -7.14 -8.96
C ASN A 8 5.92 -6.05 -9.49
N LEU A 9 5.78 -5.91 -10.81
CA LEU A 9 4.87 -4.94 -11.41
C LEU A 9 3.40 -5.26 -11.11
N TYR A 10 2.97 -6.51 -11.33
CA TYR A 10 1.59 -6.92 -11.01
C TYR A 10 1.30 -6.85 -9.52
N ASN A 11 2.24 -7.30 -8.68
CA ASN A 11 2.08 -7.26 -7.23
C ASN A 11 1.99 -5.82 -6.72
N ASN A 12 2.80 -4.90 -7.26
CA ASN A 12 2.70 -3.49 -6.94
C ASN A 12 1.36 -2.90 -7.42
N LEU A 13 0.91 -3.23 -8.62
CA LEU A 13 -0.36 -2.75 -9.15
C LEU A 13 -1.54 -3.21 -8.29
N PHE A 14 -1.65 -4.50 -8.01
CA PHE A 14 -2.77 -5.06 -7.24
C PHE A 14 -2.77 -4.59 -5.79
N ASN A 15 -1.60 -4.51 -5.14
CA ASN A 15 -1.51 -3.92 -3.81
C ASN A 15 -1.91 -2.44 -3.84
N SER A 16 -1.46 -1.68 -4.84
CA SER A 16 -1.83 -0.26 -4.97
C SER A 16 -3.32 -0.06 -5.21
N ILE A 17 -3.98 -0.96 -5.96
CA ILE A 17 -5.43 -0.96 -6.13
C ILE A 17 -6.14 -1.19 -4.79
N ILE A 18 -5.77 -2.25 -4.08
CA ILE A 18 -6.40 -2.61 -2.80
C ILE A 18 -6.20 -1.50 -1.77
N PHE A 19 -4.97 -1.01 -1.62
CA PHE A 19 -4.66 0.06 -0.68
C PHE A 19 -5.27 1.39 -1.08
N GLY A 20 -5.21 1.77 -2.36
CA GLY A 20 -5.79 3.02 -2.86
C GLY A 20 -7.29 3.07 -2.62
N VAL A 21 -8.01 1.97 -2.91
CA VAL A 21 -9.44 1.86 -2.64
C VAL A 21 -9.73 1.85 -1.14
N ALA A 22 -9.05 1.00 -0.37
CA ALA A 22 -9.30 0.86 1.06
C ALA A 22 -9.03 2.16 1.82
N PHE A 23 -7.87 2.80 1.58
CA PHE A 23 -7.50 4.05 2.24
C PHE A 23 -8.38 5.22 1.82
N THR A 24 -8.96 5.22 0.62
CA THR A 24 -9.93 6.24 0.22
C THR A 24 -11.25 6.08 0.97
N ILE A 25 -11.78 4.86 1.08
CA ILE A 25 -13.04 4.58 1.82
C ILE A 25 -12.85 4.91 3.30
N ILE A 26 -11.79 4.39 3.89
CA ILE A 26 -11.49 4.56 5.32
C ILE A 26 -11.12 6.01 5.61
N GLY A 27 -10.36 6.65 4.73
CA GLY A 27 -10.03 8.06 4.84
C GLY A 27 -11.28 8.92 4.96
N GLY A 28 -12.24 8.76 4.04
CA GLY A 28 -13.53 9.44 4.12
C GLY A 28 -14.30 9.13 5.40
N LEU A 29 -14.38 7.85 5.79
CA LEU A 29 -15.04 7.47 7.05
C LEU A 29 -14.41 8.11 8.29
N ILE A 30 -13.08 8.23 8.34
CA ILE A 30 -12.38 8.83 9.48
C ILE A 30 -12.51 10.35 9.47
N THR A 31 -12.37 11.01 8.32
CA THR A 31 -12.34 12.47 8.24
C THR A 31 -13.71 13.12 8.26
N THR A 32 -14.69 12.50 7.59
CA THR A 32 -16.02 13.08 7.35
C THR A 32 -17.15 12.18 7.87
N GLY A 33 -16.84 11.03 8.47
CA GLY A 33 -17.84 10.08 8.96
C GLY A 33 -18.62 9.34 7.87
N THR A 34 -18.37 9.65 6.60
CA THR A 34 -19.12 9.17 5.44
C THR A 34 -18.22 9.00 4.22
N VAL A 35 -18.61 8.12 3.30
CA VAL A 35 -17.91 7.94 2.02
C VAL A 35 -18.55 8.88 1.00
N ASP A 36 -17.77 9.83 0.49
CA ASP A 36 -18.20 10.66 -0.64
C ASP A 36 -18.07 9.86 -1.95
N TRP A 37 -19.17 9.23 -2.35
CA TRP A 37 -19.25 8.43 -3.57
C TRP A 37 -19.02 9.24 -4.86
N ASN A 38 -19.20 10.57 -4.83
CA ASN A 38 -18.99 11.42 -6.00
C ASN A 38 -17.49 11.64 -6.25
N SER A 39 -16.74 11.93 -5.19
CA SER A 39 -15.29 12.15 -5.28
C SER A 39 -14.49 10.85 -5.21
N PHE A 40 -15.13 9.75 -4.79
CA PHE A 40 -14.49 8.45 -4.57
C PHE A 40 -13.69 7.93 -5.78
N PRO A 41 -14.20 7.89 -7.03
CA PRO A 41 -13.47 7.31 -8.15
C PRO A 41 -12.15 8.03 -8.46
N ILE A 42 -12.17 9.36 -8.38
CA ILE A 42 -11.00 10.20 -8.64
C ILE A 42 -9.97 10.01 -7.51
N SER A 43 -10.44 10.01 -6.28
CA SER A 43 -9.61 9.89 -5.09
C SER A 43 -8.94 8.52 -5.00
N ALA A 44 -9.71 7.47 -5.27
CA ALA A 44 -9.21 6.10 -5.36
C ALA A 44 -8.18 6.00 -6.47
N LEU A 45 -8.46 6.53 -7.67
CA LEU A 45 -7.52 6.52 -8.80
C LEU A 45 -6.19 7.21 -8.44
N VAL A 46 -6.24 8.36 -7.79
CA VAL A 46 -5.04 9.09 -7.34
C VAL A 46 -4.26 8.27 -6.32
N GLY A 47 -4.95 7.62 -5.38
CA GLY A 47 -4.32 6.69 -4.44
C GLY A 47 -3.65 5.52 -5.15
N VAL A 48 -4.33 4.87 -6.09
CA VAL A 48 -3.75 3.77 -6.86
C VAL A 48 -2.52 4.24 -7.64
N LEU A 49 -2.58 5.38 -8.31
CA LEU A 49 -1.47 5.94 -9.08
C LEU A 49 -0.28 6.31 -8.18
N ALA A 50 -0.54 6.99 -7.06
CA ALA A 50 0.51 7.34 -6.11
C ALA A 50 1.19 6.10 -5.53
N GLY A 51 0.39 5.13 -5.05
CA GLY A 51 0.91 3.86 -4.54
C GLY A 51 1.73 3.09 -5.57
N PHE A 52 1.26 3.06 -6.81
CA PHE A 52 1.93 2.36 -7.90
C PHE A 52 3.27 3.02 -8.26
N VAL A 53 3.27 4.35 -8.43
CA VAL A 53 4.49 5.13 -8.73
C VAL A 53 5.51 4.99 -7.60
N ILE A 54 5.09 5.14 -6.34
CA ILE A 54 5.97 4.96 -5.17
C ILE A 54 6.52 3.54 -5.13
N GLY A 55 5.69 2.53 -5.36
CA GLY A 55 6.11 1.12 -5.38
C GLY A 55 7.07 0.77 -6.51
N LEU A 56 7.04 1.51 -7.63
CA LEU A 56 8.00 1.36 -8.72
C LEU A 56 9.32 2.08 -8.45
N ILE A 57 9.28 3.27 -7.84
CA ILE A 57 10.47 4.09 -7.59
C ILE A 57 11.26 3.55 -6.40
N ILE A 58 10.57 3.21 -5.31
CA ILE A 58 11.17 2.79 -4.06
C ILE A 58 11.20 1.26 -4.03
N PRO A 59 12.37 0.62 -3.84
CA PRO A 59 12.46 -0.84 -3.70
C PRO A 59 12.02 -1.27 -2.29
N ILE A 60 10.76 -0.98 -1.94
CA ILE A 60 10.22 -1.13 -0.58
C ILE A 60 10.37 -2.56 -0.06
N GLY A 61 10.21 -3.56 -0.93
CA GLY A 61 10.41 -4.98 -0.59
C GLY A 61 11.84 -5.31 -0.16
N LYS A 62 12.86 -4.71 -0.79
CA LYS A 62 14.28 -4.92 -0.41
C LYS A 62 14.58 -4.26 0.94
N ILE A 63 14.03 -3.06 1.16
CA ILE A 63 14.21 -2.32 2.42
C ILE A 63 13.51 -3.06 3.56
N GLY A 64 12.28 -3.53 3.34
CA GLY A 64 11.53 -4.33 4.29
C GLY A 64 12.23 -5.65 4.64
N ALA A 65 12.75 -6.37 3.64
CA ALA A 65 13.50 -7.60 3.87
C ALA A 65 14.80 -7.36 4.64
N ALA A 66 15.54 -6.29 4.34
CA ALA A 66 16.77 -5.93 5.05
C ALA A 66 16.51 -5.49 6.50
N ALA A 67 15.37 -4.88 6.77
CA ALA A 67 14.94 -4.54 8.13
C ALA A 67 14.47 -5.79 8.90
N ALA A 68 13.65 -6.63 8.27
CA ALA A 68 13.12 -7.85 8.88
C ALA A 68 14.22 -8.88 9.18
N SER A 69 15.25 -8.98 8.33
CA SER A 69 16.38 -9.90 8.53
C SER A 69 17.25 -9.55 9.73
N LYS A 70 17.18 -8.31 10.23
CA LYS A 70 17.88 -7.90 11.47
C LYS A 70 17.12 -8.29 12.73
N VAL A 71 15.81 -8.45 12.64
CA VAL A 71 14.93 -8.69 13.79
C VAL A 71 14.55 -10.17 13.90
N SER A 72 14.50 -10.88 12.77
CA SER A 72 13.90 -12.21 12.70
C SER A 72 14.48 -13.03 11.54
N LYS A 73 14.41 -14.36 11.67
CA LYS A 73 14.80 -15.28 10.59
C LYS A 73 13.72 -15.29 9.50
N PRO A 74 14.11 -15.38 8.21
CA PRO A 74 13.19 -15.67 7.11
C PRO A 74 12.27 -16.85 7.44
N GLY A 75 11.05 -16.83 6.89
CA GLY A 75 10.02 -17.86 7.10
C GLY A 75 9.26 -17.82 8.42
N THR A 76 9.64 -16.96 9.37
CA THR A 76 8.85 -16.77 10.59
C THR A 76 7.70 -15.80 10.37
N PHE A 77 6.58 -15.98 11.09
CA PHE A 77 5.45 -15.02 11.07
C PHE A 77 5.91 -13.61 11.46
N LEU A 78 6.81 -13.50 12.45
CA LEU A 78 7.44 -12.25 12.88
C LEU A 78 8.20 -11.57 11.74
N PHE A 79 8.92 -12.32 10.90
CA PHE A 79 9.60 -11.77 9.74
C PHE A 79 8.62 -11.17 8.73
N SER A 80 7.54 -11.88 8.41
CA SER A 80 6.50 -11.36 7.51
C SER A 80 5.82 -10.12 8.10
N LEU A 81 5.55 -10.10 9.41
CA LEU A 81 4.92 -8.98 10.09
C LEU A 81 5.82 -7.74 10.05
N VAL A 82 7.10 -7.88 10.40
CA VAL A 82 8.08 -6.78 10.40
C VAL A 82 8.31 -6.26 8.98
N MET A 83 8.44 -7.16 8.00
CA MET A 83 8.58 -6.78 6.59
C MET A 83 7.37 -5.96 6.11
N ASN A 84 6.15 -6.43 6.39
CA ASN A 84 4.91 -5.73 6.02
C ASN A 84 4.76 -4.40 6.76
N ALA A 85 5.13 -4.34 8.04
CA ALA A 85 5.10 -3.11 8.83
C ALA A 85 6.03 -2.03 8.25
N VAL A 86 7.28 -2.39 7.93
CA VAL A 86 8.24 -1.46 7.32
C VAL A 86 7.77 -1.02 5.94
N LEU A 87 7.20 -1.94 5.15
CA LEU A 87 6.64 -1.63 3.83
C LEU A 87 5.50 -0.62 3.95
N LEU A 88 4.56 -0.83 4.88
CA LEU A 88 3.45 0.07 5.13
C LEU A 88 3.90 1.43 5.63
N ILE A 89 4.83 1.50 6.58
CA ILE A 89 5.35 2.77 7.10
C ILE A 89 5.92 3.61 5.96
N LEU A 90 6.76 3.02 5.12
CA LEU A 90 7.34 3.71 3.98
C LEU A 90 6.27 4.12 2.98
N MET A 91 5.33 3.23 2.65
CA MET A 91 4.25 3.54 1.72
C MET A 91 3.38 4.69 2.22
N LEU A 92 2.94 4.64 3.48
CA LEU A 92 2.09 5.65 4.12
C LEU A 92 2.77 7.00 4.27
N LEU A 93 4.08 7.02 4.52
CA LEU A 93 4.85 8.25 4.65
C LEU A 93 4.81 9.10 3.38
N PHE A 94 4.65 8.46 2.21
CA PHE A 94 4.51 9.16 0.93
C PHE A 94 3.04 9.25 0.48
N MET A 95 2.25 8.18 0.62
CA MET A 95 0.84 8.15 0.20
C MET A 95 -0.03 9.13 0.98
N CYS A 96 0.11 9.22 2.30
CA CYS A 96 -0.74 10.08 3.12
C CYS A 96 -0.59 11.56 2.72
N PRO A 97 0.63 12.14 2.66
CA PRO A 97 0.79 13.53 2.20
C PRO A 97 0.26 13.76 0.78
N VAL A 98 0.53 12.83 -0.16
CA VAL A 98 0.09 12.97 -1.56
C VAL A 98 -1.44 13.00 -1.65
N LEU A 99 -2.12 12.05 -1.00
CA LEU A 99 -3.58 12.00 -0.96
C LEU A 99 -4.18 13.21 -0.24
N THR A 100 -3.63 13.60 0.91
CA THR A 100 -4.14 14.74 1.67
C THR A 100 -3.94 16.07 0.94
N ILE A 101 -2.81 16.27 0.25
CA ILE A 101 -2.59 17.46 -0.59
C ILE A 101 -3.54 17.45 -1.78
N PHE A 102 -3.72 16.30 -2.45
CA PHE A 102 -4.61 16.23 -3.60
C PHE A 102 -6.07 16.52 -3.19
N MET A 103 -6.56 15.87 -2.13
CA MET A 103 -7.92 16.04 -1.65
C MET A 103 -8.15 17.44 -1.07
N GLY A 104 -7.26 17.88 -0.18
CA GLY A 104 -7.41 19.13 0.54
C GLY A 104 -7.06 20.36 -0.28
N SER A 105 -5.97 20.31 -1.05
CA SER A 105 -5.50 21.48 -1.81
C SER A 105 -5.97 21.51 -3.25
N VAL A 106 -6.00 20.37 -3.96
CA VAL A 106 -6.40 20.37 -5.39
C VAL A 106 -7.92 20.35 -5.54
N LEU A 107 -8.63 19.50 -4.78
CA LEU A 107 -10.09 19.38 -4.91
C LEU A 107 -10.84 20.44 -4.08
N MET A 108 -10.39 20.74 -2.86
CA MET A 108 -11.07 21.69 -1.96
C MET A 108 -10.46 23.10 -1.95
N GLY A 109 -9.34 23.32 -2.63
CA GLY A 109 -8.69 24.64 -2.73
C GLY A 109 -8.03 25.15 -1.44
N ALA A 110 -7.84 24.29 -0.43
CA ALA A 110 -7.24 24.69 0.83
C ALA A 110 -5.70 24.81 0.72
N PRO A 111 -5.05 25.74 1.44
CA PRO A 111 -3.60 25.86 1.39
C PRO A 111 -2.89 24.60 1.96
N ILE A 112 -1.78 24.21 1.34
CA ILE A 112 -1.02 22.99 1.71
C ILE A 112 -0.65 22.99 3.20
N SER A 113 -0.31 24.15 3.76
CA SER A 113 0.04 24.32 5.17
C SER A 113 -1.08 23.95 6.14
N ALA A 114 -2.35 24.07 5.72
CA ALA A 114 -3.50 23.72 6.54
C ALA A 114 -3.86 22.22 6.44
N VAL A 115 -3.52 21.56 5.33
CA VAL A 115 -3.92 20.16 5.08
C VAL A 115 -2.81 19.17 5.42
N LEU A 116 -1.53 19.56 5.30
CA LEU A 116 -0.40 18.67 5.57
C LEU A 116 -0.39 18.09 7.00
N PRO A 117 -0.71 18.85 8.07
CA PRO A 117 -0.78 18.28 9.43
C PRO A 117 -1.81 17.14 9.55
N ASN A 118 -2.93 17.23 8.82
CA ASN A 118 -3.97 16.20 8.84
C ASN A 118 -3.49 14.88 8.22
N SER A 119 -2.48 14.90 7.35
CA SER A 119 -1.91 13.68 6.77
C SER A 119 -1.28 12.76 7.80
N TYR A 120 -0.72 13.33 8.89
CA TYR A 120 -0.10 12.57 9.98
C TYR A 120 -1.12 11.98 10.95
N ALA A 121 -2.28 12.64 11.11
CA ALA A 121 -3.36 12.11 11.95
C ALA A 121 -3.94 10.80 11.39
N LEU A 122 -3.96 10.66 10.05
CA LEU A 122 -4.44 9.46 9.35
C LEU A 122 -3.38 8.34 9.28
N PHE A 123 -2.13 8.63 9.64
CA PHE A 123 -1.03 7.69 9.52
C PHE A 123 -1.24 6.42 10.37
N ILE A 124 -1.56 6.59 11.65
CA ILE A 124 -1.77 5.47 12.59
C ILE A 124 -2.95 4.58 12.18
N PRO A 125 -4.17 5.11 11.92
CA PRO A 125 -5.28 4.25 11.54
C PRO A 125 -5.02 3.52 10.21
N PHE A 126 -4.40 4.18 9.23
CA PHE A 126 -4.07 3.54 7.96
C PHE A 126 -2.99 2.47 8.12
N PHE A 127 -2.06 2.63 9.06
CA PHE A 127 -1.05 1.62 9.36
C PHE A 127 -1.69 0.32 9.86
N PHE A 128 -2.56 0.39 10.87
CA PHE A 128 -3.22 -0.80 11.41
C PHE A 128 -4.08 -1.50 10.37
N ILE A 129 -4.88 -0.73 9.62
CA ILE A 129 -5.77 -1.31 8.62
C ILE A 129 -4.98 -1.89 7.45
N GLY A 130 -3.93 -1.19 7.02
CA GLY A 130 -3.03 -1.68 5.99
C GLY A 130 -2.36 -3.00 6.39
N LEU A 131 -2.00 -3.14 7.67
CA LEU A 131 -1.37 -4.35 8.20
C LEU A 131 -2.35 -5.53 8.24
N ILE A 132 -3.59 -5.28 8.63
CA ILE A 132 -4.69 -6.27 8.56
C ILE A 132 -4.92 -6.70 7.11
N LEU A 133 -5.02 -5.75 6.19
CA LEU A 133 -5.24 -6.02 4.77
C LEU A 133 -4.10 -6.84 4.16
N LEU A 134 -2.83 -6.53 4.45
CA LEU A 134 -1.70 -7.34 3.97
C LEU A 134 -1.70 -8.74 4.54
N THR A 135 -2.07 -8.89 5.81
CA THR A 135 -2.08 -10.20 6.47
C THR A 135 -3.17 -11.09 5.88
N ILE A 136 -4.34 -10.54 5.55
CA ILE A 136 -5.49 -11.30 5.01
C ILE A 136 -5.39 -11.49 3.49
N LEU A 137 -5.13 -10.41 2.75
CA LEU A 137 -5.19 -10.39 1.28
C LEU A 137 -3.82 -10.55 0.63
N GLY A 138 -2.71 -10.34 1.32
CA GLY A 138 -1.36 -10.36 0.72
C GLY A 138 -1.05 -11.68 0.02
N GLY A 139 -1.41 -12.81 0.63
CA GLY A 139 -1.24 -14.13 0.01
C GLY A 139 -2.10 -14.32 -1.25
N PHE A 140 -3.31 -13.75 -1.27
CA PHE A 140 -4.19 -13.78 -2.45
C PHE A 140 -3.63 -12.91 -3.58
N VAL A 141 -3.19 -11.69 -3.27
CA VAL A 141 -2.58 -10.75 -4.23
C VAL A 141 -1.34 -11.35 -4.87
N MET A 142 -0.48 -12.00 -4.08
CA MET A 142 0.71 -12.66 -4.61
C MET A 142 0.35 -13.81 -5.56
N LYS A 143 -0.62 -14.66 -5.21
CA LYS A 143 -1.12 -15.73 -6.08
C LYS A 143 -1.69 -15.20 -7.39
N LEU A 144 -2.46 -14.11 -7.33
CA LEU A 144 -3.05 -13.48 -8.51
C LEU A 144 -1.98 -12.84 -9.41
N SER A 145 -0.99 -12.20 -8.80
CA SER A 145 0.18 -11.63 -9.50
C SER A 145 1.00 -12.70 -10.22
N MET A 146 1.22 -13.86 -9.58
CA MET A 146 1.94 -15.00 -10.17
C MET A 146 1.18 -15.59 -11.37
N LYS A 147 -0.14 -15.75 -11.25
CA LYS A 147 -1.00 -16.18 -12.38
C LYS A 147 -0.93 -15.20 -13.55
N CYS A 148 -1.03 -13.89 -13.29
CA CYS A 148 -0.95 -12.86 -14.34
C CYS A 148 0.45 -12.76 -14.98
N ALA A 149 1.51 -13.13 -14.24
CA ALA A 149 2.86 -13.20 -14.76
C ALA A 149 3.13 -14.45 -15.63
N GLY A 150 2.18 -15.39 -15.71
CA GLY A 150 2.30 -16.62 -16.48
C GLY A 150 3.14 -17.71 -15.80
N MET A 151 3.30 -17.66 -14.47
CA MET A 151 3.90 -18.76 -13.71
C MET A 151 2.83 -19.79 -13.31
N PRO A 152 3.14 -21.10 -13.35
CA PRO A 152 2.24 -22.11 -12.83
C PRO A 152 1.95 -21.83 -11.35
N ALA A 153 0.69 -21.96 -10.94
CA ALA A 153 0.22 -21.66 -9.58
C ALA A 153 0.77 -22.63 -8.50
N GLU A 154 1.73 -23.48 -8.88
CA GLU A 154 2.45 -24.44 -8.04
C GLU A 154 3.92 -24.08 -8.03
N THR A 155 4.27 -23.04 -7.30
CA THR A 155 5.47 -23.16 -6.48
C THR A 155 4.94 -23.07 -5.08
N ASN A 156 4.78 -24.24 -4.46
CA ASN A 156 4.63 -24.37 -3.03
C ASN A 156 5.57 -23.36 -2.38
N GLN A 157 5.10 -22.71 -1.33
CA GLN A 157 5.98 -22.09 -0.36
C GLN A 157 6.83 -23.19 0.30
N GLU A 158 7.80 -23.74 -0.43
CA GLU A 158 9.11 -24.05 0.12
C GLU A 158 9.97 -22.82 -0.17
N VAL A 159 9.72 -21.75 0.57
CA VAL A 159 10.81 -20.89 0.99
C VAL A 159 10.58 -20.65 2.47
N ALA A 160 11.39 -21.37 3.22
CA ALA A 160 11.58 -21.33 4.65
C ALA A 160 12.09 -19.98 5.18
#